data_AF-F5XJU0-F1
#
_entry.id   AF-F5XJU0-F1
#
_cell.length_a   1.000
_cell.length_b   1.000
_cell.length_c   1.000
_cell.angle_alpha   90.00
_cell.angle_beta   90.00
_cell.angle_gamma   90.00
#
_symmetry.space_group_name_H-M   'P 1'
#
loop_
_entity.id
_entity.type
_entity.pdbx_description
1 polymer ?
#
loop_
_entity_poly.entity_id
_entity_poly.type
_entity_poly.pdbx_seq_one_letter_code
_entity_poly.pdbx_strand_id
1 'polypeptide(L)'
;MRTAYRVLAYVIAVEVAVQAMAAVWAMAGLGKWIAGGGVADASLIESETAPFPEIAGFIIHGINGGIVIPVIALVLMVLSFFTRRKRPIVVAVALFVGVVLQGQLGFLGHEVPIVGALHGLNALVVFALALYAARRVTFDQPADHHTDQSVTTG
;
A
#
# COMPACT_ATOMS: atom_id res chain seq x y z
N MET A 1 12.29 3.58 16.54
CA MET A 1 11.63 2.61 15.64
C MET A 1 10.11 2.61 15.73
N ARG A 2 9.49 2.54 16.93
CA ARG A 2 8.03 2.49 17.09
C ARG A 2 7.27 3.59 16.34
N THR A 3 7.69 4.85 16.49
CA THR A 3 7.04 5.99 15.80
C THR A 3 7.24 5.93 14.29
N ALA A 4 8.48 5.76 13.82
CA ALA A 4 8.79 5.67 12.39
C ALA A 4 8.02 4.54 11.70
N TYR A 5 7.98 3.36 12.31
CA TYR A 5 7.19 2.22 11.82
C TYR A 5 5.71 2.57 11.69
N ARG A 6 5.12 3.16 12.73
CA ARG A 6 3.69 3.53 12.74
C ARG A 6 3.38 4.60 11.70
N VAL A 7 4.22 5.63 11.57
CA VAL A 7 4.04 6.70 10.58
C VAL A 7 4.10 6.12 9.18
N LEU A 8 5.13 5.33 8.85
CA LEU A 8 5.25 4.71 7.53
C LEU A 8 4.06 3.79 7.21
N ALA A 9 3.59 3.01 8.18
CA ALA A 9 2.40 2.18 8.00
C ALA A 9 1.13 3.01 7.73
N TYR A 10 0.95 4.17 8.39
CA TYR A 10 -0.14 5.09 8.06
C TYR A 10 0.02 5.72 6.68
N VAL A 11 1.24 6.12 6.31
CA VAL A 11 1.53 6.67 4.98
C VAL A 11 1.14 5.66 3.90
N ILE A 12 1.53 4.38 4.03
CA ILE A 12 1.10 3.33 3.08
C ILE A 12 -0.42 3.24 2.98
N ALA A 13 -1.13 3.26 4.11
CA ALA A 13 -2.60 3.21 4.09
C ALA A 13 -3.21 4.42 3.35
N VAL A 14 -2.67 5.62 3.57
CA VAL A 14 -3.10 6.83 2.88
C VAL A 14 -2.78 6.75 1.38
N GLU A 15 -1.58 6.30 1.01
CA GLU A 15 -1.18 6.14 -0.38
C GLU A 15 -2.09 5.16 -1.13
N VAL A 16 -2.43 4.01 -0.54
CA VAL A 16 -3.38 3.07 -1.15
C VAL A 16 -4.77 3.70 -1.34
N ALA A 17 -5.23 4.52 -0.39
CA ALA A 17 -6.49 5.24 -0.54
C ALA A 17 -6.42 6.29 -1.67
N VAL A 18 -5.34 7.08 -1.73
CA VAL A 18 -5.10 8.06 -2.80
C VAL A 18 -5.00 7.37 -4.16
N GLN A 19 -4.32 6.22 -4.23
CA GLN A 19 -4.22 5.40 -5.43
C GLN A 19 -5.61 4.94 -5.94
N ALA A 20 -6.48 4.50 -5.04
CA ALA A 20 -7.84 4.10 -5.39
C ALA A 20 -8.69 5.30 -5.84
N MET A 21 -8.58 6.44 -5.14
CA MET A 21 -9.25 7.69 -5.51
C MET A 21 -8.84 8.16 -6.91
N ALA A 22 -7.54 8.13 -7.22
CA ALA A 22 -7.01 8.53 -8.52
C ALA A 22 -7.53 7.65 -9.66
N ALA A 23 -7.59 6.32 -9.44
CA ALA A 23 -8.15 5.40 -10.43
C ALA A 23 -9.63 5.66 -10.70
N VAL A 24 -10.44 5.85 -9.65
CA VAL A 24 -11.87 6.14 -9.81
C VAL A 24 -12.11 7.50 -10.46
N TRP A 25 -11.32 8.51 -10.10
CA TRP A 25 -11.37 9.83 -10.72
C TRP A 25 -11.06 9.77 -12.22
N ALA A 26 -10.01 9.03 -12.62
CA ALA A 26 -9.68 8.81 -14.03
C ALA A 26 -10.80 8.08 -14.79
N MET A 27 -11.36 7.02 -14.21
CA MET A 27 -12.46 6.27 -14.81
C MET A 27 -13.73 7.13 -14.97
N ALA A 28 -14.06 7.96 -13.99
CA ALA A 28 -15.20 8.89 -14.08
C ALA A 28 -14.97 9.97 -15.15
N GLY A 29 -13.75 10.51 -15.24
CA GLY A 29 -13.37 11.47 -16.28
C GLY A 29 -13.41 10.87 -17.68
N LEU A 30 -12.93 9.64 -17.85
CA LEU A 30 -13.03 8.88 -19.10
C LEU A 30 -14.49 8.72 -19.53
N GLY A 31 -15.37 8.30 -18.61
CA GLY A 31 -16.81 8.18 -18.89
C GLY A 31 -17.45 9.51 -19.32
N LYS A 32 -17.10 10.62 -18.65
CA LYS A 32 -17.56 11.97 -19.01
C LYS A 32 -17.05 12.41 -20.38
N TRP A 33 -15.79 12.14 -20.71
CA TRP A 33 -15.19 12.49 -22.00
C TRP A 33 -15.82 11.71 -23.15
N ILE A 34 -16.04 10.39 -22.98
CA ILE A 34 -16.74 9.55 -23.95
C ILE A 34 -18.18 10.05 -24.16
N ALA A 35 -18.89 10.39 -23.09
CA ALA A 35 -20.24 10.97 -23.18
C ALA A 35 -20.27 12.30 -23.96
N GLY A 36 -19.16 13.03 -24.01
CA GLY A 36 -18.97 14.23 -24.82
C GLY A 36 -18.58 13.98 -26.28
N GLY A 37 -18.50 12.71 -26.73
CA GLY A 37 -18.12 12.32 -28.08
C GLY A 37 -16.65 11.88 -28.24
N GLY A 38 -15.90 11.77 -27.15
CA GLY A 38 -14.54 11.21 -27.18
C GLY A 38 -14.53 9.71 -27.53
N VAL A 39 -13.43 9.26 -28.15
CA VAL A 39 -13.23 7.85 -28.55
C VAL A 39 -11.99 7.29 -27.85
N ALA A 40 -12.18 6.28 -27.00
CA ALA A 40 -11.08 5.63 -26.29
C ALA A 40 -10.54 4.45 -27.10
N ASP A 41 -9.38 4.66 -27.73
CA ASP A 41 -8.59 3.62 -28.39
C ASP A 41 -7.11 3.69 -27.94
N ALA A 42 -6.22 2.91 -28.54
CA ALA A 42 -4.81 2.87 -28.17
C ALA A 42 -4.13 4.25 -28.25
N SER A 43 -4.55 5.11 -29.19
CA SER A 43 -3.99 6.45 -29.36
C SER A 43 -4.21 7.34 -28.13
N LEU A 44 -5.23 7.06 -27.31
CA LEU A 44 -5.50 7.79 -26.08
C LEU A 44 -4.36 7.62 -25.05
N ILE A 45 -3.71 6.45 -25.03
CA ILE A 45 -2.63 6.13 -24.09
C ILE A 45 -1.26 6.47 -24.69
N GLU A 46 -1.12 6.34 -26.02
CA GLU A 46 0.12 6.63 -26.75
C GLU A 46 0.31 8.12 -27.05
N SER A 47 -0.74 8.93 -26.92
CA SER A 47 -0.72 10.37 -27.17
C SER A 47 0.20 11.13 -26.20
N GLU A 48 1.01 12.05 -26.74
CA GLU A 48 1.76 13.04 -25.94
C GLU A 48 0.87 14.16 -25.37
N THR A 49 -0.38 14.25 -25.83
CA THR A 49 -1.36 15.23 -25.37
C THR A 49 -2.42 14.57 -24.49
N ALA A 50 -2.76 15.20 -23.38
CA ALA A 50 -3.84 14.76 -22.49
C ALA A 50 -5.18 15.34 -22.97
N PRO A 51 -6.10 14.54 -23.55
CA PRO A 51 -7.36 15.06 -24.11
C PRO A 51 -8.37 15.47 -23.05
N PHE A 52 -8.20 15.01 -21.80
CA PHE A 52 -8.95 15.46 -20.64
C PHE A 52 -8.07 15.41 -19.38
N PRO A 53 -8.25 16.31 -18.40
CA PRO A 53 -7.38 16.42 -17.23
C PRO A 53 -7.31 15.15 -16.37
N GLU A 54 -8.42 14.42 -16.23
CA GLU A 54 -8.55 13.27 -15.34
C GLU A 54 -7.71 12.06 -15.77
N ILE A 55 -7.16 12.05 -17.00
CA ILE A 55 -6.19 11.02 -17.44
C ILE A 55 -4.97 10.97 -16.51
N ALA A 56 -4.65 12.08 -15.85
CA ALA A 56 -3.63 12.16 -14.81
C ALA A 56 -3.88 11.17 -13.66
N GLY A 57 -5.13 10.80 -13.38
CA GLY A 57 -5.45 9.81 -12.35
C GLY A 57 -4.92 8.40 -12.67
N PHE A 58 -4.88 7.99 -13.95
CA PHE A 58 -4.24 6.73 -14.34
C PHE A 58 -2.72 6.77 -14.12
N ILE A 59 -2.10 7.91 -14.45
CA ILE A 59 -0.65 8.13 -14.26
C ILE A 59 -0.32 8.11 -12.75
N ILE A 60 -1.09 8.82 -11.94
CA ILE A 60 -0.95 8.85 -10.48
C ILE A 60 -1.14 7.44 -9.92
N HIS A 61 -2.19 6.72 -10.34
CA HIS A 61 -2.44 5.35 -9.90
C HIS A 61 -1.26 4.41 -10.21
N GLY A 62 -0.73 4.49 -11.42
CA GLY A 62 0.40 3.69 -11.90
C GLY A 62 1.71 4.01 -11.17
N ILE A 63 2.10 5.29 -11.09
CA ILE A 63 3.33 5.71 -10.40
C ILE A 63 3.25 5.40 -8.91
N ASN A 64 2.10 5.66 -8.27
CA ASN A 64 1.95 5.42 -6.84
C ASN A 64 2.08 3.93 -6.52
N GLY A 65 1.39 3.07 -7.28
CA GLY A 65 1.43 1.62 -7.10
C GLY A 65 2.71 0.94 -7.53
N GLY A 66 3.33 1.43 -8.60
CA GLY A 66 4.52 0.84 -9.19
C GLY A 66 5.82 1.27 -8.52
N ILE A 67 5.84 2.45 -7.87
CA ILE A 67 7.07 3.03 -7.32
C ILE A 67 6.90 3.47 -5.88
N VAL A 68 5.99 4.40 -5.59
CA VAL A 68 5.93 5.09 -4.28
C VAL A 68 5.57 4.11 -3.15
N ILE A 69 4.46 3.39 -3.26
CA ILE A 69 4.02 2.40 -2.25
C ILE A 69 5.08 1.28 -2.08
N PRO A 70 5.62 0.65 -3.15
CA PRO A 70 6.70 -0.33 -3.03
C PRO A 70 7.94 0.17 -2.28
N VAL A 71 8.40 1.39 -2.57
CA VAL A 71 9.57 1.97 -1.91
C VAL A 71 9.29 2.20 -0.42
N ILE A 72 8.14 2.77 -0.07
CA ILE A 72 7.77 3.01 1.34
C ILE A 72 7.60 1.69 2.09
N ALA A 73 6.98 0.68 1.48
CA ALA A 73 6.83 -0.65 2.06
C ALA A 73 8.18 -1.35 2.26
N LEU A 74 9.11 -1.21 1.32
CA LEU A 74 10.47 -1.72 1.44
C LEU A 74 11.21 -1.04 2.60
N VAL A 75 11.12 0.29 2.71
CA VAL A 75 11.70 1.05 3.82
C VAL A 75 11.09 0.59 5.16
N LEU A 76 9.77 0.44 5.25
CA LEU A 76 9.11 -0.08 6.44
C LEU A 76 9.62 -1.49 6.81
N MET A 77 9.75 -2.38 5.83
CA MET A 77 10.27 -3.74 6.01
C MET A 77 11.71 -3.72 6.53
N VAL A 78 12.60 -2.93 5.92
CA VAL A 78 13.99 -2.78 6.38
C VAL A 78 14.03 -2.22 7.81
N LEU A 79 13.26 -1.17 8.09
CA LEU A 79 13.20 -0.56 9.42
C LEU A 79 12.58 -1.49 10.47
N SER A 80 11.74 -2.44 10.06
CA SER A 80 11.13 -3.41 10.98
C SER A 80 12.17 -4.31 11.66
N PHE A 81 13.29 -4.63 11.01
CA PHE A 81 14.34 -5.47 11.61
C PHE A 81 15.00 -4.82 12.84
N PHE A 82 15.11 -3.48 12.85
CA PHE A 82 15.64 -2.74 13.99
C PHE A 82 14.70 -2.71 15.20
N THR A 83 13.46 -3.17 15.03
CA THR A 83 12.53 -3.36 16.16
C THR A 83 12.95 -4.55 17.02
N ARG A 84 13.71 -5.50 16.44
CA ARG A 84 14.15 -6.76 17.08
C ARG A 84 13.01 -7.57 17.69
N ARG A 85 11.79 -7.40 17.17
CA ARG A 85 10.58 -8.14 17.58
C ARG A 85 10.01 -8.88 16.39
N LYS A 86 9.63 -10.15 16.59
CA LYS A 86 9.11 -11.01 15.51
C LYS A 86 7.86 -10.44 14.86
N ARG A 87 6.90 -9.94 15.65
CA ARG A 87 5.59 -9.50 15.16
C ARG A 87 5.65 -8.29 14.20
N PRO A 88 6.32 -7.16 14.52
CA PRO A 88 6.50 -6.07 13.55
C PRO A 88 7.20 -6.51 12.26
N ILE A 89 8.20 -7.40 12.37
CA ILE A 89 8.94 -7.90 11.20
C ILE A 89 8.01 -8.70 10.27
N VAL A 90 7.28 -9.67 10.82
CA VAL A 90 6.36 -10.51 10.03
C VAL A 90 5.28 -9.66 9.35
N VAL A 91 4.71 -8.68 10.05
CA VAL A 91 3.68 -7.80 9.49
C VAL A 91 4.25 -6.93 8.37
N ALA A 92 5.44 -6.35 8.54
CA ALA A 92 6.06 -5.53 7.51
C ALA A 92 6.49 -6.33 6.27
N VAL A 93 7.00 -7.56 6.47
CA VAL A 93 7.30 -8.48 5.35
C VAL A 93 6.02 -8.86 4.61
N ALA A 94 4.96 -9.25 5.33
CA ALA A 94 3.68 -9.58 4.71
C ALA A 94 3.10 -8.40 3.92
N LEU A 95 3.24 -7.19 4.46
CA LEU A 95 2.81 -5.97 3.77
C LEU A 95 3.62 -5.73 2.49
N PHE A 96 4.95 -5.86 2.54
CA PHE A 96 5.80 -5.71 1.35
C PHE A 96 5.49 -6.76 0.28
N VAL A 97 5.33 -8.03 0.67
CA VAL A 97 4.92 -9.10 -0.25
C VAL A 97 3.56 -8.81 -0.86
N GLY A 98 2.59 -8.35 -0.06
CA GLY A 98 1.28 -7.96 -0.53
C GLY A 98 1.31 -6.82 -1.55
N VAL A 99 2.20 -5.83 -1.36
CA VAL A 99 2.43 -4.73 -2.32
C VAL A 99 3.07 -5.23 -3.62
N VAL A 100 4.08 -6.11 -3.54
CA VAL A 100 4.69 -6.71 -4.74
C VAL A 100 3.65 -7.50 -5.53
N LEU A 101 2.86 -8.34 -4.84
CA LEU A 101 1.76 -9.09 -5.44
C LEU A 101 0.74 -8.14 -6.09
N GLN A 102 0.38 -7.04 -5.42
CA GLN A 102 -0.51 -6.02 -5.97
C GLN A 102 -0.02 -5.48 -7.31
N GLY A 103 1.27 -5.14 -7.40
CA GLY A 103 1.89 -4.65 -8.63
C GLY A 103 1.80 -5.68 -9.75
N GLN A 104 2.12 -6.94 -9.47
CA GLN A 104 2.02 -8.02 -10.47
C GLN A 104 0.58 -8.23 -10.95
N LEU A 105 -0.41 -8.23 -10.04
CA LEU A 105 -1.82 -8.31 -10.41
C LEU A 105 -2.27 -7.10 -11.24
N GLY A 106 -1.73 -5.90 -10.96
CA GLY A 106 -2.00 -4.69 -11.74
C GLY A 106 -1.51 -4.82 -13.18
N PHE A 107 -0.25 -5.21 -13.38
CA PHE A 107 0.32 -5.42 -14.71
C PHE A 107 -0.40 -6.52 -15.48
N LEU A 108 -0.63 -7.69 -14.85
CA LEU A 108 -1.31 -8.81 -15.49
C LEU A 108 -2.78 -8.50 -15.81
N GLY A 109 -3.40 -7.57 -15.07
CA GLY A 109 -4.76 -7.10 -15.33
C GLY A 109 -4.96 -6.46 -16.70
N HIS A 110 -3.90 -5.94 -17.33
CA HIS A 110 -3.97 -5.42 -18.70
C HIS A 110 -4.15 -6.52 -19.75
N GLU A 111 -3.67 -7.74 -19.47
CA GLU A 111 -3.80 -8.91 -20.37
C GLU A 111 -5.02 -9.75 -20.02
N VAL A 112 -5.31 -9.89 -18.71
CA VAL A 112 -6.38 -10.74 -18.18
C VAL A 112 -7.29 -9.90 -17.29
N PRO A 113 -8.37 -9.28 -17.81
CA PRO A 113 -9.14 -8.27 -17.10
C PRO A 113 -9.68 -8.69 -15.72
N ILE A 114 -10.05 -9.98 -15.55
CA ILE A 114 -10.52 -10.50 -14.25
C ILE A 114 -9.44 -10.43 -13.16
N VAL A 115 -8.15 -10.44 -13.52
CA VAL A 115 -7.03 -10.24 -12.59
C VAL A 115 -7.04 -8.82 -12.02
N GLY A 116 -7.57 -7.83 -12.76
CA GLY A 116 -7.80 -6.48 -12.25
C GLY A 116 -8.75 -6.45 -11.04
N ALA A 117 -9.75 -7.34 -10.98
CA ALA A 117 -10.61 -7.46 -9.80
C ALA A 117 -9.85 -8.01 -8.59
N LEU A 118 -8.95 -8.98 -8.81
CA LEU A 118 -8.07 -9.51 -7.75
C LEU A 118 -7.07 -8.45 -7.26
N HIS A 119 -6.56 -7.60 -8.16
CA HIS A 119 -5.75 -6.44 -7.81
C HIS A 119 -6.51 -5.50 -6.86
N GLY A 120 -7.76 -5.17 -7.18
CA GLY A 120 -8.62 -4.33 -6.33
C GLY A 120 -8.87 -4.95 -4.95
N LEU A 121 -9.14 -6.27 -4.88
CA LEU A 121 -9.29 -6.98 -3.60
C LEU A 121 -7.99 -6.95 -2.78
N ASN A 122 -6.84 -7.21 -3.41
CA ASN A 122 -5.55 -7.19 -2.74
C ASN A 122 -5.21 -5.78 -2.20
N ALA A 123 -5.59 -4.72 -2.90
CA ALA A 123 -5.43 -3.34 -2.41
C ALA A 123 -6.18 -3.11 -1.08
N LEU A 124 -7.39 -3.64 -0.94
CA LEU A 124 -8.14 -3.57 0.33
C LEU A 124 -7.44 -4.36 1.45
N VAL A 125 -6.85 -5.52 1.13
CA VAL A 125 -6.07 -6.32 2.08
C VAL A 125 -4.82 -5.57 2.54
N VAL A 126 -4.05 -4.99 1.62
CA VAL A 126 -2.86 -4.19 1.92
C VAL A 126 -3.22 -2.98 2.77
N PHE A 127 -4.30 -2.26 2.42
CA PHE A 127 -4.81 -1.13 3.20
C PHE A 127 -5.16 -1.54 4.63
N ALA A 128 -5.93 -2.62 4.81
CA ALA A 128 -6.31 -3.12 6.12
C ALA A 128 -5.09 -3.57 6.94
N LEU A 129 -4.13 -4.25 6.30
CA LEU A 129 -2.89 -4.70 6.95
C LEU A 129 -2.01 -3.53 7.37
N ALA A 130 -1.94 -2.46 6.56
CA ALA A 130 -1.23 -1.23 6.88
C ALA A 130 -1.85 -0.52 8.10
N LEU A 131 -3.18 -0.40 8.16
CA LEU A 131 -3.87 0.14 9.34
C LEU A 131 -3.67 -0.73 10.58
N TYR A 132 -3.70 -2.05 10.42
CA TYR A 132 -3.40 -2.99 11.50
C TYR A 132 -1.96 -2.80 12.01
N ALA A 133 -0.98 -2.69 11.09
CA ALA A 133 0.41 -2.42 11.41
C ALA A 133 0.58 -1.12 12.21
N ALA A 134 -0.13 -0.07 11.79
CA ALA A 134 -0.05 1.25 12.42
C ALA A 134 -0.70 1.32 13.83
N ARG A 135 -1.79 0.56 14.05
CA ARG A 135 -2.63 0.65 15.26
C ARG A 135 -2.34 -0.42 16.32
N ARG A 136 -1.99 -1.64 15.91
CA ARG A 136 -2.09 -2.84 16.76
C ARG A 136 -0.76 -3.57 16.97
N VAL A 137 0.31 -3.15 16.31
CA VAL A 137 1.63 -3.77 16.52
C VAL A 137 2.23 -3.25 17.82
N THR A 138 2.21 -4.09 18.85
CA THR A 138 2.85 -3.83 20.14
C THR A 138 4.34 -4.17 20.07
N PHE A 139 5.14 -3.40 20.79
CA PHE A 139 6.59 -3.55 20.89
C PHE A 139 6.93 -3.84 22.35
N ASP A 140 6.30 -4.86 22.95
CA ASP A 140 6.42 -5.14 24.39
C ASP A 140 7.88 -5.16 24.83
N GLN A 141 8.14 -4.62 26.02
CA GLN A 141 9.41 -4.77 26.73
C GLN A 141 9.57 -6.25 27.11
N PRO A 142 10.80 -6.82 27.12
CA PRO A 142 11.00 -8.12 27.76
C PRO A 142 10.47 -8.00 29.19
N ALA A 143 9.76 -9.01 29.69
CA ALA A 143 9.38 -9.03 31.09
C ALA A 143 10.64 -8.82 31.92
N ASP A 144 10.73 -7.70 32.64
CA ASP A 144 11.73 -7.53 33.66
C ASP A 144 11.45 -8.65 34.65
N HIS A 145 12.29 -9.68 34.64
CA HIS A 145 12.38 -10.63 35.73
C HIS A 145 12.87 -9.83 36.94
N HIS A 146 11.98 -9.09 37.58
CA HIS A 146 12.14 -8.75 38.98
C HIS A 146 12.13 -10.07 39.73
N THR A 147 13.32 -10.62 39.90
CA THR A 147 13.61 -11.63 40.90
C THR A 147 13.19 -11.02 42.22
N ASP A 148 12.02 -11.41 42.71
CA ASP A 148 11.63 -11.19 44.09
C ASP A 148 12.59 -12.01 44.96
N GLN A 149 13.73 -11.40 45.29
CA GLN A 149 14.60 -11.82 46.37
C GLN A 149 14.20 -11.07 47.64
N SER A 150 12.99 -11.34 48.11
CA SER A 150 12.59 -11.14 49.49
C SER A 150 11.78 -12.39 49.83
N VAL A 151 12.08 -13.24 50.81
CA VAL A 151 12.64 -13.06 52.15
C VAL A 151 13.24 -14.42 52.56
N THR A 152 14.55 -14.51 52.73
CA THR A 152 15.22 -15.56 53.52
C THR A 152 16.34 -14.91 54.32
N THR A 153 15.97 -14.16 55.36
CA THR A 153 16.89 -13.79 56.43
C THR A 153 16.14 -13.81 57.76
N GLY A 154 16.61 -14.65 58.68
CA GLY A 154 16.39 -14.53 60.13
C GLY A 154 15.36 -15.48 60.68
#